data_AF-A0A5Q0H6M4-F1
#
_entry.id   AF-A0A5Q0H6M4-F1
#
_cell.length_a   1.000
_cell.length_b   1.000
_cell.length_c   1.000
_cell.angle_alpha   90.00
_cell.angle_beta   90.00
_cell.angle_gamma   90.00
#
_symmetry.space_group_name_H-M   'P 1'
#
loop_
_entity.id
_entity.type
_entity.pdbx_description
1 polymer ?
#
loop_
_entity_poly.entity_id
_entity_poly.type
_entity_poly.pdbx_seq_one_letter_code
_entity_poly.pdbx_strand_id
1 'polypeptide(L)'
;MTARPLVRPDVDGPPNAWGASTRTAEESDAELAWCTTGEDDANRYAGPALGLPPLRVVGLRAHEGRPGRKFPAVGRFAAGRPLGRLDDSGLFPTARAEFPARRRETTALVEVDPGVGVTDEDLGRVVAAPGGGR
;
A
#
# COMPACT_ATOMS: atom_id res chain seq x y z
N MET A 1 -1.38 23.32 6.49
CA MET A 1 -2.07 22.24 5.73
C MET A 1 -1.35 20.95 6.03
N THR A 2 -1.92 20.10 6.88
CA THR A 2 -1.38 18.78 7.19
C THR A 2 -1.54 17.91 5.94
N ALA A 3 -0.44 17.33 5.44
CA ALA A 3 -0.52 16.50 4.24
C ALA A 3 -1.38 15.27 4.50
N ARG A 4 -2.28 14.94 3.58
CA ARG A 4 -3.13 13.75 3.69
C ARG A 4 -2.26 12.49 3.73
N PRO A 5 -2.51 11.58 4.68
CA PRO A 5 -1.78 10.33 4.75
C PRO A 5 -2.05 9.47 3.52
N LEU A 6 -1.06 8.74 3.06
CA LEU A 6 -1.21 7.87 1.90
C LEU A 6 -1.42 6.43 2.36
N VAL A 7 -2.51 5.76 1.97
CA VAL A 7 -2.75 4.34 2.26
C VAL A 7 -2.57 3.54 0.97
N ARG A 8 -1.90 2.39 1.04
CA ARG A 8 -1.43 1.71 -0.17
C ARG A 8 -1.60 0.19 -0.11
N PRO A 9 -2.50 -0.39 -0.90
CA PRO A 9 -2.54 -1.82 -1.13
C PRO A 9 -1.34 -2.30 -1.98
N ASP A 10 -0.56 -3.27 -1.49
CA ASP A 10 0.16 -4.19 -2.39
C ASP A 10 -0.72 -5.40 -2.64
N VAL A 11 -0.87 -5.75 -3.91
CA VAL A 11 -1.49 -7.00 -4.33
C VAL A 11 -0.58 -7.60 -5.41
N ASP A 12 0.30 -8.52 -5.01
CA ASP A 12 1.07 -9.37 -5.94
C ASP A 12 0.59 -10.82 -5.91
N GLY A 13 -0.33 -11.18 -5.01
CA GLY A 13 -0.93 -12.51 -4.92
C GLY A 13 -1.78 -12.90 -6.14
N PRO A 14 -2.04 -14.21 -6.34
CA PRO A 14 -2.88 -14.69 -7.43
C PRO A 14 -4.32 -14.14 -7.34
N PRO A 15 -5.08 -14.08 -8.45
CA PRO A 15 -6.37 -13.37 -8.53
C PRO A 15 -7.47 -13.82 -7.55
N ASN A 16 -7.29 -14.97 -6.92
CA ASN A 16 -8.21 -15.58 -5.95
C ASN A 16 -7.90 -15.22 -4.49
N ALA A 17 -6.90 -14.38 -4.24
CA ALA A 17 -6.41 -13.95 -2.93
C ALA A 17 -7.23 -12.84 -2.25
N TRP A 18 -8.30 -12.35 -2.89
CA TRP A 18 -8.92 -11.07 -2.50
C TRP A 18 -10.22 -11.32 -1.76
N GLY A 19 -10.13 -11.52 -0.44
CA GLY A 19 -11.31 -11.49 0.42
C GLY A 19 -12.00 -10.14 0.36
N ALA A 20 -13.33 -10.17 0.48
CA ALA A 20 -14.18 -8.99 0.44
C ALA A 20 -13.98 -8.15 1.71
N SER A 21 -13.32 -6.99 1.59
CA SER A 21 -13.36 -5.94 2.62
C SER A 21 -14.70 -5.21 2.54
N THR A 22 -15.28 -4.88 3.69
CA THR A 22 -16.57 -4.15 3.78
C THR A 22 -16.41 -2.67 4.10
N ARG A 23 -15.21 -2.22 4.51
CA ARG A 23 -14.90 -0.83 4.80
C ARG A 23 -14.05 -0.23 3.68
N THR A 24 -14.57 0.80 3.04
CA THR A 24 -13.83 1.57 2.04
C THR A 24 -12.90 2.55 2.74
N ALA A 25 -11.64 2.63 2.29
CA ALA A 25 -10.74 3.69 2.76
C ALA A 25 -11.17 5.11 2.34
N GLU A 26 -12.24 5.25 1.56
CA GLU A 26 -12.98 6.51 1.34
C GLU A 26 -13.46 7.17 2.65
N GLU A 27 -13.68 6.38 3.72
CA GLU A 27 -14.05 6.92 5.04
C GLU A 27 -12.89 7.63 5.74
N SER A 28 -11.66 7.45 5.25
CA SER A 28 -10.45 8.09 5.78
C SER A 28 -10.06 9.28 4.91
N ASP A 29 -9.55 10.37 5.49
CA ASP A 29 -8.98 11.52 4.74
C ASP A 29 -7.65 11.17 4.02
N ALA A 30 -7.42 9.88 3.73
CA ALA A 30 -6.21 9.35 3.16
C ALA A 30 -6.31 9.27 1.63
N GLU A 31 -5.19 9.54 0.94
CA GLU A 31 -5.08 9.27 -0.50
C GLU A 31 -4.71 7.80 -0.72
N LEU A 32 -5.43 7.10 -1.60
CA LEU A 32 -5.16 5.69 -1.93
C LEU A 32 -4.49 5.55 -3.29
N ALA A 33 -3.51 4.63 -3.39
CA ALA A 33 -2.86 4.31 -4.66
C ALA A 33 -2.38 2.85 -4.71
N TRP A 34 -2.38 2.27 -5.92
CA TRP A 34 -1.79 0.97 -6.22
C TRP A 34 -0.28 1.08 -6.46
N CYS A 35 0.50 0.10 -6.02
CA CYS A 35 1.90 -0.03 -6.39
C CYS A 35 2.26 -1.50 -6.63
N THR A 36 1.55 -2.10 -7.58
CA THR A 36 1.60 -3.53 -7.86
C THR A 36 2.47 -3.80 -9.08
N THR A 37 2.90 -5.05 -9.26
CA THR A 37 3.57 -5.44 -10.50
C THR A 37 2.59 -5.54 -11.68
N GLY A 38 1.31 -5.82 -11.42
CA GLY A 38 0.24 -5.83 -12.41
C GLY A 38 -0.25 -4.44 -12.85
N GLU A 39 0.27 -3.35 -12.27
CA GLU A 39 -0.10 -1.96 -12.59
C GLU A 39 -1.62 -1.75 -12.68
N ASP A 40 -2.19 -1.57 -13.87
CA ASP A 40 -3.62 -1.35 -14.11
C ASP A 40 -4.50 -2.57 -13.83
N ASP A 41 -3.94 -3.78 -13.80
CA ASP A 41 -4.69 -4.99 -13.44
C ASP A 41 -5.24 -4.91 -12.01
N ALA A 42 -4.60 -4.12 -11.13
CA ALA A 42 -5.12 -3.87 -9.79
C ALA A 42 -6.49 -3.16 -9.82
N ASN A 43 -6.68 -2.20 -10.72
CA ASN A 43 -7.97 -1.54 -10.91
C ASN A 43 -9.01 -2.46 -11.56
N ARG A 44 -8.57 -3.39 -12.42
CA ARG A 44 -9.47 -4.31 -13.11
C ARG A 44 -10.02 -5.40 -12.20
N TYR A 45 -9.22 -5.83 -11.23
CA TYR A 45 -9.54 -7.04 -10.48
C TYR A 45 -9.55 -6.83 -8.96
N ALA A 46 -8.50 -6.24 -8.37
CA ALA A 46 -8.42 -6.03 -6.92
C ALA A 46 -9.34 -4.90 -6.43
N GLY A 47 -9.45 -3.80 -7.17
CA GLY A 47 -10.32 -2.66 -6.83
C GLY A 47 -11.76 -3.09 -6.57
N PRO A 48 -12.43 -3.77 -7.54
CA PRO A 48 -13.78 -4.29 -7.35
C PRO A 48 -13.92 -5.27 -6.18
N ALA A 49 -12.94 -6.14 -5.96
CA ALA A 49 -12.98 -7.11 -4.84
C ALA A 49 -12.90 -6.44 -3.46
N LEU A 50 -12.21 -5.30 -3.37
CA LEU A 50 -12.06 -4.50 -2.16
C LEU A 50 -13.10 -3.37 -2.03
N GLY A 51 -14.05 -3.26 -2.98
CA GLY A 51 -15.01 -2.17 -3.01
C GLY A 51 -14.40 -0.78 -3.25
N LEU A 52 -13.18 -0.73 -3.82
CA LEU A 52 -12.46 0.51 -4.06
C LEU A 52 -12.77 1.08 -5.46
N PRO A 53 -12.87 2.42 -5.59
CA PRO A 53 -12.91 3.05 -6.90
C PRO A 53 -11.57 2.84 -7.62
N PRO A 54 -11.49 3.11 -8.94
CA PRO A 54 -10.21 3.13 -9.64
C PRO A 54 -9.22 4.06 -8.95
N LEU A 55 -8.09 3.52 -8.50
CA LEU A 55 -7.04 4.26 -7.82
C LEU A 55 -5.89 4.56 -8.78
N ARG A 56 -5.09 5.55 -8.40
CA ARG A 56 -3.86 5.89 -9.11
C ARG A 56 -2.87 4.72 -9.03
N VAL A 57 -2.26 4.37 -10.16
CA VAL A 57 -1.19 3.38 -10.23
C VAL A 57 0.18 4.07 -10.14
N VAL A 58 0.98 3.65 -9.17
CA VAL A 58 2.37 4.08 -9.01
C VAL A 58 3.25 3.23 -9.93
N GLY A 59 3.74 3.86 -11.00
CA GLY A 59 4.59 3.18 -11.98
C GLY A 59 5.92 2.71 -11.38
N LEU A 60 6.31 1.47 -11.73
CA LEU A 60 7.54 0.84 -11.24
C LEU A 60 8.71 0.94 -12.24
N ARG A 61 8.47 1.42 -13.46
CA ARG A 61 9.44 1.47 -14.57
C ARG A 61 10.79 2.08 -14.20
N ALA A 62 10.79 3.17 -13.42
CA ALA A 62 12.02 3.85 -12.99
C ALA A 62 12.90 2.99 -12.05
N HIS A 63 12.39 1.85 -11.56
CA HIS A 63 13.05 0.96 -10.62
C HIS A 63 13.13 -0.48 -11.15
N GLU A 64 12.94 -0.69 -12.45
CA GLU A 64 13.03 -2.00 -13.09
C GLU A 64 14.42 -2.64 -12.85
N GLY A 65 14.44 -3.97 -12.72
CA GLY A 65 15.67 -4.73 -12.44
C GLY A 65 16.22 -4.62 -11.01
N ARG A 66 15.60 -3.83 -10.11
CA ARG A 66 16.04 -3.70 -8.71
C ARG A 66 15.23 -4.63 -7.77
N PRO A 67 15.90 -5.45 -6.94
CA PRO A 67 15.25 -6.11 -5.82
C PRO A 67 14.53 -5.10 -4.92
N GLY A 68 13.30 -5.40 -4.50
CA GLY A 68 12.50 -4.49 -3.68
C GLY A 68 12.10 -3.17 -4.35
N ARG A 69 12.09 -3.09 -5.70
CA ARG A 69 11.79 -1.86 -6.49
C ARG A 69 10.55 -1.08 -6.08
N LYS A 70 9.57 -1.73 -5.46
CA LYS A 70 8.37 -1.09 -4.93
C LYS A 70 8.66 -0.10 -3.81
N PHE A 71 9.60 -0.42 -2.93
CA PHE A 71 9.96 0.45 -1.80
C PHE A 71 10.43 1.85 -2.26
N PRO A 72 11.46 2.00 -3.13
CA PRO A 72 11.87 3.33 -3.59
C PRO A 72 10.80 4.03 -4.45
N ALA A 73 10.03 3.30 -5.27
CA ALA A 73 8.93 3.86 -6.05
C ALA A 73 7.87 4.52 -5.15
N VAL A 74 7.50 3.82 -4.08
CA VAL A 74 6.51 4.29 -3.11
C VAL A 74 7.06 5.42 -2.25
N GLY A 75 8.33 5.34 -1.86
CA GLY A 75 8.98 6.43 -1.15
C GLY A 75 8.94 7.74 -1.95
N ARG A 76 9.18 7.65 -3.27
CA ARG A 76 9.08 8.77 -4.20
C ARG A 76 7.63 9.27 -4.35
N PHE A 77 6.68 8.36 -4.48
CA PHE A 77 5.25 8.70 -4.61
C PHE A 77 4.69 9.38 -3.36
N ALA A 78 5.11 8.94 -2.18
CA ALA A 78 4.74 9.56 -0.91
C ALA A 78 5.28 11.00 -0.81
N ALA A 79 6.37 11.35 -1.49
CA ALA A 79 6.87 12.73 -1.65
C ALA A 79 6.94 13.54 -0.34
N GLY A 80 7.45 12.91 0.73
CA GLY A 80 7.54 13.57 2.05
C GLY A 80 6.23 13.59 2.86
N ARG A 81 5.26 12.73 2.52
CA ARG A 81 4.02 12.54 3.29
C ARG A 81 4.09 11.29 4.18
N PRO A 82 3.34 11.28 5.31
CA PRO A 82 3.08 10.04 6.05
C PRO A 82 2.50 8.97 5.12
N LEU A 83 2.95 7.74 5.31
CA LEU A 83 2.66 6.63 4.42
C LEU A 83 2.23 5.41 5.23
N GLY A 84 1.18 4.77 4.79
CA GLY A 84 0.75 3.46 5.20
C GLY A 84 0.75 2.50 4.01
N ARG A 85 1.39 1.35 4.15
CA ARG A 85 1.49 0.31 3.13
C ARG A 85 0.99 -1.02 3.67
N LEU A 86 -0.02 -1.55 3.02
CA LEU A 86 -0.40 -2.96 3.08
C LEU A 86 0.53 -3.74 2.14
N ASP A 87 1.05 -4.88 2.58
CA ASP A 87 1.96 -5.73 1.81
C ASP A 87 1.59 -7.21 2.01
N ASP A 88 1.22 -7.87 0.92
CA ASP A 88 0.77 -9.27 0.90
C ASP A 88 1.90 -10.27 0.55
N SER A 89 3.06 -9.76 0.12
CA SER A 89 4.06 -10.59 -0.56
C SER A 89 5.07 -11.22 0.39
N GLY A 90 5.34 -10.60 1.54
CA GLY A 90 6.45 -10.97 2.44
C GLY A 90 7.83 -10.94 1.76
N LEU A 91 7.92 -10.45 0.52
CA LEU A 91 9.14 -10.46 -0.29
C LEU A 91 10.08 -9.33 0.14
N PHE A 92 11.38 -9.58 -0.03
CA PHE A 92 12.45 -8.62 0.28
C PHE A 92 12.44 -8.12 1.74
N PRO A 93 12.57 -9.01 2.74
CA PRO A 93 12.49 -8.65 4.16
C PRO A 93 13.49 -7.58 4.59
N THR A 94 14.69 -7.58 4.03
CA THR A 94 15.69 -6.52 4.27
C THR A 94 15.20 -5.16 3.77
N ALA A 95 14.71 -5.08 2.53
CA ALA A 95 14.22 -3.82 1.97
C ALA A 95 12.98 -3.32 2.74
N ARG A 96 12.12 -4.24 3.18
CA ARG A 96 10.96 -3.95 4.04
C ARG A 96 11.39 -3.34 5.38
N ALA A 97 12.37 -3.95 6.05
CA ALA A 97 12.88 -3.47 7.34
C ALA A 97 13.61 -2.12 7.22
N GLU A 98 14.38 -1.92 6.16
CA GLU A 98 15.14 -0.68 5.94
C GLU A 98 14.26 0.51 5.51
N PHE A 99 13.11 0.25 4.88
CA PHE A 99 12.32 1.30 4.24
C PHE A 99 11.81 2.39 5.21
N PRO A 100 11.20 2.05 6.37
CA PRO A 100 10.81 3.08 7.35
C PRO A 100 12.01 3.83 7.91
N ALA A 101 13.13 3.13 8.17
CA ALA A 101 14.35 3.74 8.72
C ALA A 101 15.00 4.76 7.78
N ARG A 102 14.76 4.66 6.47
CA ARG A 102 15.27 5.60 5.46
C ARG A 102 14.36 6.80 5.22
N ARG A 103 13.16 6.82 5.81
CA ARG A 103 12.20 7.92 5.69
C ARG A 103 12.21 8.75 6.95
N ARG A 104 12.03 10.07 6.78
CA ARG A 104 11.83 10.97 7.92
C ARG A 104 10.39 10.95 8.39
N GLU A 105 9.48 10.65 7.47
CA GLU A 105 8.05 10.64 7.70
C GLU A 105 7.57 9.30 8.21
N THR A 106 6.54 9.36 9.07
CA THR A 106 5.87 8.18 9.61
C THR A 106 5.49 7.22 8.50
N THR A 107 5.98 5.99 8.61
CA THR A 107 5.75 4.94 7.63
C THR A 107 5.27 3.69 8.35
N ALA A 108 4.05 3.28 8.06
CA ALA A 108 3.45 2.06 8.59
C ALA A 108 3.50 0.96 7.53
N LEU A 109 4.05 -0.19 7.89
CA LEU A 109 4.05 -1.38 7.04
C LEU A 109 3.18 -2.44 7.71
N VAL A 110 2.03 -2.74 7.12
CA VAL A 110 1.10 -3.77 7.60
C VAL A 110 1.19 -4.95 6.66
N GLU A 111 1.44 -6.11 7.23
CA GLU A 111 1.41 -7.38 6.51
C GLU A 111 -0.04 -7.80 6.30
N VAL A 112 -0.36 -8.24 5.10
CA VAL A 112 -1.68 -8.79 4.75
C VAL A 112 -1.49 -10.25 4.39
N ASP A 113 -2.39 -11.11 4.87
CA ASP A 113 -2.39 -12.51 4.48
C ASP A 113 -2.94 -12.64 3.05
N PRO A 114 -2.15 -13.13 2.07
CA PRO A 114 -2.64 -13.30 0.70
C PRO A 114 -3.72 -14.38 0.56
N GLY A 115 -3.91 -15.27 1.55
CA GLY A 115 -5.03 -16.21 1.58
C GLY A 115 -6.36 -15.57 2.01
N VAL A 116 -6.30 -14.46 2.73
CA VAL A 116 -7.46 -13.75 3.27
C VAL A 116 -7.74 -12.46 2.48
N GLY A 117 -6.70 -11.82 1.94
CA GLY A 117 -6.79 -10.50 1.32
C GLY A 117 -6.82 -9.37 2.33
N VAL A 118 -6.99 -8.15 1.84
CA VAL A 118 -7.03 -6.94 2.70
C VAL A 118 -8.34 -6.92 3.48
N THR A 119 -8.24 -6.85 4.81
CA THR A 119 -9.40 -6.75 5.70
C THR A 119 -9.62 -5.32 6.21
N ASP A 120 -10.80 -5.08 6.78
CA ASP A 120 -11.14 -3.82 7.47
C ASP A 120 -10.19 -3.54 8.65
N GLU A 121 -9.65 -4.59 9.29
CA GLU A 121 -8.66 -4.46 10.36
C GLU A 121 -7.32 -3.98 9.81
N ASP A 122 -6.88 -4.51 8.67
CA ASP A 122 -5.63 -4.10 8.02
C ASP A 122 -5.72 -2.65 7.57
N LEU A 123 -6.84 -2.25 6.97
CA LEU A 123 -7.12 -0.86 6.64
C LEU A 123 -7.09 0.02 7.90
N GLY A 124 -7.72 -0.42 8.99
CA GLY A 124 -7.71 0.29 10.27
C GLY A 124 -6.29 0.50 10.83
N ARG A 125 -5.43 -0.52 10.77
CA ARG A 125 -4.02 -0.41 11.19
C ARG A 125 -3.25 0.60 10.35
N VAL A 126 -3.46 0.58 9.03
CA VAL A 126 -2.76 1.47 8.09
C VAL A 126 -3.28 2.91 8.14
N VAL A 127 -4.54 3.14 8.52
CA VAL A 127 -5.14 4.47 8.71
C VAL A 127 -4.85 5.06 10.09
N ALA A 128 -4.73 4.23 11.13
CA ALA A 128 -4.39 4.70 12.47
C ALA A 128 -2.89 5.06 12.61
N ALA A 129 -2.04 4.39 11.84
CA ALA A 129 -0.59 4.57 11.90
C ALA A 129 -0.01 5.87 11.29
N PRO A 130 -0.61 6.57 10.31
CA PRO A 130 -0.02 7.77 9.69
C PRO A 130 -0.13 9.05 10.54
N GLY A 131 -0.71 8.99 11.75
CA GLY A 131 -0.87 10.13 12.65
C GLY A 131 -0.18 10.02 14.02
N GLY A 132 0.55 8.92 14.29
CA GLY A 132 1.19 8.69 15.58
C GLY A 132 2.49 9.46 15.73
N GLY A 133 2.40 10.71 16.17
CA GLY A 133 3.56 11.55 16.48
C GLY A 133 4.46 10.95 17.57
N ARG A 134 5.77 11.07 17.35
CA ARG A 134 6.74 11.49 18.36
C ARG A 134 7.75 12.42 17.69
#